data_AF-A0A2K6RKV3-F1
#
_entry.id   AF-A0A2K6RKV3-F1
#
_cell.length_a   1.000
_cell.length_b   1.000
_cell.length_c   1.000
_cell.angle_alpha   90.00
_cell.angle_beta   90.00
_cell.angle_gamma   90.00
#
_symmetry.space_group_name_H-M   'P 1'
#
loop_
_entity.id
_entity.type
_entity.pdbx_description
1 polymer ?
#
loop_
_entity_poly.entity_id
_entity_poly.type
_entity_poly.pdbx_seq_one_letter_code
_entity_poly.pdbx_strand_id
1 'polypeptide(L)'
;IWHNFVLALLGILALVLLPVILLPFYYTGVGVLITEVAEDSPAIGPRGLFVGDLVTHLQDCPVTNVQDWNECLDTIAYEPQIGYCISASTLQQLSFPVRAYKRLDGSTECCNNHSLTDVCFSYRNNFNKRLHTCLPARKAVEATQVCRTNKDCTKSSSSSFCIIPSLETHTRLIKVKHPPQIDMLYVGHPLHLHYTVSITSFIPRFNFLSIDLPVIVETFVKYLISLSGALAIVNAVPCFALDGQWILNSFLDATLTSVIGDNDVKDLIGFFILLGGSVLLAANVTLGLWMVTAR
;
A
#
# COMPACT_ATOMS: atom_id res chain seq x y z
N ILE A 1 29.09 7.49 22.96
CA ILE A 1 28.68 7.63 21.53
C ILE A 1 28.84 6.35 20.69
N TRP A 2 30.02 5.72 20.64
CA TRP A 2 30.39 4.75 19.59
C TRP A 2 29.43 3.57 19.42
N HIS A 3 28.95 2.96 20.51
CA HIS A 3 28.00 1.84 20.44
C HIS A 3 26.71 2.22 19.72
N ASN A 4 26.17 3.43 19.95
CA ASN A 4 24.96 3.91 19.29
C ASN A 4 25.18 4.17 17.80
N PHE A 5 26.34 4.73 17.45
CA PHE A 5 26.72 4.95 16.05
C PHE A 5 26.86 3.62 15.31
N VAL A 6 27.58 2.65 15.88
CA VAL A 6 27.74 1.31 15.30
C VAL A 6 26.40 0.59 15.21
N LEU A 7 25.55 0.66 16.23
CA LEU A 7 24.21 0.09 16.19
C LEU A 7 23.35 0.69 15.07
N ALA A 8 23.42 2.01 14.85
CA ALA A 8 22.71 2.65 13.75
C ALA A 8 23.22 2.18 12.39
N LEU A 9 24.55 2.06 12.20
CA LEU A 9 25.14 1.54 10.97
C LEU A 9 24.77 0.07 10.71
N LEU A 10 24.86 -0.77 11.75
CA LEU A 10 24.45 -2.17 11.68
C LEU A 10 22.94 -2.29 11.40
N GLY A 11 22.13 -1.40 11.98
CA GLY A 11 20.70 -1.30 11.69
C GLY A 11 20.43 -0.96 10.22
N ILE A 12 21.12 0.04 9.65
CA ILE A 12 21.01 0.38 8.23
C ILE A 12 21.39 -0.81 7.35
N LEU A 13 22.50 -1.47 7.67
CA LEU A 13 22.93 -2.67 6.95
C LEU A 13 21.90 -3.80 7.05
N ALA A 14 21.35 -4.05 8.24
CA ALA A 14 20.32 -5.04 8.47
C ALA A 14 19.02 -4.70 7.71
N LEU A 15 18.64 -3.42 7.61
CA LEU A 15 17.47 -2.98 6.86
C LEU A 15 17.65 -3.21 5.36
N VAL A 16 18.83 -2.90 4.81
CA VAL A 16 19.15 -3.16 3.39
C VAL A 16 19.18 -4.66 3.10
N LEU A 17 19.72 -5.47 4.01
CA LEU A 17 19.81 -6.92 3.87
C LEU A 17 18.53 -7.66 4.29
N LEU A 18 17.52 -6.95 4.80
CA LEU A 18 16.30 -7.56 5.35
C LEU A 18 15.61 -8.51 4.37
N PRO A 19 15.44 -8.20 3.06
CA PRO A 19 14.84 -9.14 2.12
C PRO A 19 15.63 -10.45 2.00
N VAL A 20 16.96 -10.38 2.08
CA VAL A 20 17.84 -11.56 2.01
C VAL A 20 17.77 -12.37 3.30
N ILE A 21 17.74 -11.70 4.45
CA ILE A 21 17.61 -12.33 5.77
C ILE A 21 16.26 -13.07 5.91
N LEU A 22 15.20 -12.53 5.31
CA LEU A 22 13.86 -13.11 5.38
C LEU A 22 13.63 -14.25 4.38
N LEU A 23 14.37 -14.32 3.28
CA LEU A 23 14.24 -15.35 2.23
C LEU A 23 14.19 -16.83 2.70
N PRO A 24 14.98 -17.28 3.71
CA PRO A 24 14.86 -18.65 4.21
C PRO A 24 13.53 -18.94 4.91
N PHE A 25 12.84 -17.92 5.41
CA PHE A 25 11.59 -18.03 6.18
C PHE A 25 10.36 -17.62 5.36
N TYR A 26 10.53 -16.70 4.42
CA TYR A 26 9.50 -16.11 3.58
C TYR A 26 9.87 -16.21 2.11
N TYR A 27 8.89 -16.33 1.24
CA TYR A 27 9.07 -16.22 -0.20
C TYR A 27 8.24 -15.07 -0.75
N THR A 28 8.62 -14.61 -1.95
CA THR A 28 8.03 -13.45 -2.62
C THR A 28 7.80 -13.76 -4.09
N GLY A 29 7.11 -12.87 -4.82
CA GLY A 29 6.96 -12.96 -6.28
C GLY A 29 5.82 -13.86 -6.77
N VAL A 30 4.93 -14.29 -5.88
CA VAL A 30 3.76 -15.13 -6.24
C VAL A 30 2.42 -14.39 -6.12
N GLY A 31 2.41 -13.23 -5.46
CA GLY A 31 1.18 -12.57 -5.03
C GLY A 31 1.41 -11.65 -3.83
N VAL A 32 0.32 -11.09 -3.34
CA VAL A 32 0.28 -10.33 -2.09
C VAL A 32 -0.62 -11.03 -1.09
N LEU A 33 -0.14 -11.14 0.14
CA LEU A 33 -0.85 -11.77 1.23
C LEU A 33 -1.64 -10.72 2.00
N ILE A 34 -2.90 -11.00 2.29
CA ILE A 34 -3.75 -10.11 3.10
C ILE A 34 -3.35 -10.25 4.57
N THR A 35 -2.96 -9.14 5.20
CA THR A 35 -2.60 -9.09 6.63
C THR A 35 -3.73 -8.57 7.49
N GLU A 36 -4.52 -7.63 6.97
CA GLU A 36 -5.64 -7.00 7.67
C GLU A 36 -6.70 -6.52 6.67
N VAL A 37 -7.98 -6.54 7.08
CA VAL A 37 -9.10 -5.97 6.32
C VAL A 37 -9.94 -5.15 7.30
N ALA A 38 -10.19 -3.88 6.98
CA ALA A 38 -10.99 -2.99 7.81
C ALA A 38 -12.45 -3.49 7.94
N GLU A 39 -12.99 -3.44 9.15
CA GLU A 39 -14.29 -4.02 9.52
C GLU A 39 -15.49 -3.40 8.75
N ASP A 40 -15.40 -2.11 8.41
CA ASP A 40 -16.46 -1.40 7.67
C ASP A 40 -16.25 -1.43 6.15
N SER A 41 -15.27 -2.18 5.65
CA SER A 41 -14.96 -2.18 4.22
C SER A 41 -15.92 -3.08 3.41
N PRO A 42 -16.28 -2.69 2.17
CA PRO A 42 -16.98 -3.57 1.24
C PRO A 42 -16.18 -4.81 0.81
N ALA A 43 -14.90 -4.88 1.19
CA ALA A 43 -14.04 -6.03 0.95
C ALA A 43 -14.26 -7.15 1.98
N ILE A 44 -14.93 -6.87 3.12
CA ILE A 44 -15.28 -7.87 4.12
C ILE A 44 -16.60 -8.57 3.78
N GLY A 45 -16.73 -9.84 4.16
CA GLY A 45 -17.98 -10.59 4.04
C GLY A 45 -17.76 -12.05 3.64
N PRO A 46 -18.83 -12.85 3.52
CA PRO A 46 -18.72 -14.30 3.26
C PRO A 46 -18.05 -14.67 1.93
N ARG A 47 -17.87 -13.69 1.04
CA ARG A 47 -17.20 -13.82 -0.27
C ARG A 47 -16.21 -12.67 -0.52
N GLY A 48 -15.74 -12.09 0.59
CA GLY A 48 -14.75 -11.01 0.64
C GLY A 48 -13.33 -11.56 0.75
N LEU A 49 -12.40 -10.69 1.13
CA LEU A 49 -11.03 -11.04 1.49
C LEU A 49 -10.93 -11.36 2.97
N PHE A 50 -10.08 -12.34 3.29
CA PHE A 50 -9.74 -12.71 4.66
C PHE A 50 -8.24 -12.64 4.91
N VAL A 51 -7.87 -12.47 6.17
CA VAL A 51 -6.46 -12.53 6.60
C VAL A 51 -5.87 -13.89 6.23
N GLY A 52 -4.72 -13.87 5.56
CA GLY A 52 -4.05 -15.05 5.02
C GLY A 52 -4.43 -15.42 3.59
N ASP A 53 -5.38 -14.72 2.95
CA ASP A 53 -5.67 -14.91 1.53
C ASP A 53 -4.51 -14.42 0.66
N LEU A 54 -4.16 -15.18 -0.38
CA LEU A 54 -3.13 -14.81 -1.35
C LEU A 54 -3.77 -14.26 -2.62
N VAL A 55 -3.70 -12.95 -2.82
CA VAL A 55 -4.14 -12.32 -4.05
C VAL A 55 -3.07 -12.48 -5.12
N THR A 56 -3.48 -12.93 -6.30
CA THR A 56 -2.60 -13.10 -7.46
C THR A 56 -2.95 -12.19 -8.63
N HIS A 57 -4.19 -11.71 -8.72
CA HIS A 57 -4.63 -10.84 -9.82
C HIS A 57 -5.70 -9.83 -9.37
N LEU A 58 -5.65 -8.66 -9.98
CA LEU A 58 -6.70 -7.65 -9.99
C LEU A 58 -7.25 -7.55 -11.41
N GLN A 59 -8.44 -8.09 -11.64
CA GLN A 59 -9.06 -8.27 -12.96
C GLN A 59 -8.16 -9.12 -13.90
N ASP A 60 -7.57 -8.50 -14.92
CA ASP A 60 -6.58 -9.06 -15.84
C ASP A 60 -5.14 -8.59 -15.54
N CYS A 61 -4.94 -7.77 -14.52
CA CYS A 61 -3.65 -7.30 -14.06
C CYS A 61 -3.01 -8.32 -13.09
N PRO A 62 -1.86 -8.94 -13.43
CA PRO A 62 -1.17 -9.86 -12.55
C PRO A 62 -0.51 -9.09 -11.39
N VAL A 63 -0.59 -9.67 -10.19
CA VAL A 63 -0.02 -9.11 -8.97
C VAL A 63 0.97 -10.12 -8.40
N THR A 64 2.25 -9.75 -8.36
CA THR A 64 3.32 -10.60 -7.79
C THR A 64 3.91 -10.02 -6.50
N ASN A 65 3.71 -8.72 -6.27
CA ASN A 65 4.22 -7.96 -5.14
C ASN A 65 3.33 -6.73 -4.85
N VAL A 66 3.59 -6.03 -3.74
CA VAL A 66 2.83 -4.85 -3.30
C VAL A 66 2.87 -3.68 -4.31
N GLN A 67 3.97 -3.52 -5.05
CA GLN A 67 4.07 -2.48 -6.07
C GLN A 67 3.11 -2.76 -7.23
N ASP A 68 3.06 -4.00 -7.72
CA ASP A 68 2.11 -4.40 -8.77
C ASP A 68 0.66 -4.16 -8.34
N TRP A 69 0.32 -4.48 -7.08
CA TRP A 69 -1.02 -4.21 -6.54
C TRP A 69 -1.38 -2.72 -6.63
N ASN A 70 -0.48 -1.84 -6.21
CA ASN A 70 -0.70 -0.39 -6.25
C ASN A 70 -0.82 0.12 -7.69
N GLU A 71 0.07 -0.30 -8.59
CA GLU A 71 0.04 0.09 -10.01
C GLU A 71 -1.23 -0.41 -10.72
N CYS A 72 -1.68 -1.62 -10.41
CA CYS A 72 -2.94 -2.15 -10.94
C CYS A 72 -4.14 -1.33 -10.45
N LEU A 73 -4.21 -0.98 -9.16
CA LEU A 73 -5.31 -0.17 -8.61
C LEU A 73 -5.33 1.25 -9.18
N ASP A 74 -4.15 1.87 -9.34
CA ASP A 74 -4.01 3.18 -9.96
C ASP A 74 -4.51 3.14 -11.42
N THR A 75 -4.09 2.12 -12.18
CA THR A 75 -4.57 1.90 -13.55
C THR A 75 -6.10 1.77 -13.59
N ILE A 76 -6.69 0.96 -12.71
CA ILE A 76 -8.15 0.76 -12.62
C ILE A 76 -8.89 2.06 -12.24
N ALA A 77 -8.28 2.95 -11.47
CA ALA A 77 -8.85 4.24 -11.10
C ALA A 77 -8.96 5.20 -12.29
N TYR A 78 -7.87 5.33 -13.06
CA TYR A 78 -7.80 6.28 -14.17
C TYR A 78 -8.44 5.75 -15.47
N GLU A 79 -8.38 4.45 -15.71
CA GLU A 79 -8.94 3.87 -16.92
C GLU A 79 -10.48 3.71 -16.87
N PRO A 80 -11.15 3.75 -18.03
CA PRO A 80 -12.58 3.49 -18.09
C PRO A 80 -12.88 2.04 -17.71
N GLN A 81 -14.02 1.84 -17.03
CA GLN A 81 -14.50 0.54 -16.59
C GLN A 81 -14.46 -0.52 -17.70
N ILE A 82 -13.77 -1.62 -17.42
CA ILE A 82 -13.71 -2.78 -18.31
C ILE A 82 -15.02 -3.58 -18.28
N GLY A 83 -15.31 -4.27 -19.39
CA GLY A 83 -16.41 -5.20 -19.52
C GLY A 83 -15.97 -6.66 -19.45
N TYR A 84 -16.96 -7.53 -19.57
CA TYR A 84 -16.81 -8.98 -19.52
C TYR A 84 -17.55 -9.64 -20.69
N CYS A 85 -16.95 -10.67 -21.28
CA CYS A 85 -17.53 -11.38 -22.43
C CYS A 85 -18.57 -12.42 -22.01
N ILE A 86 -19.83 -12.24 -22.39
CA ILE A 86 -20.91 -13.20 -22.11
C ILE A 86 -21.48 -13.78 -23.41
N SER A 87 -21.82 -15.06 -23.42
CA SER A 87 -22.49 -15.69 -24.56
C SER A 87 -23.93 -15.19 -24.70
N ALA A 88 -24.46 -15.15 -25.91
CA ALA A 88 -25.84 -14.72 -26.16
C ALA A 88 -26.88 -15.60 -25.45
N SER A 89 -26.63 -16.91 -25.32
CA SER A 89 -27.55 -17.83 -24.63
C SER A 89 -27.56 -17.57 -23.12
N THR A 90 -26.39 -17.40 -22.50
CA THR A 90 -26.28 -17.05 -21.08
C THR A 90 -26.89 -15.69 -20.80
N LEU A 91 -26.68 -14.72 -21.70
CA LEU A 91 -27.28 -13.39 -21.59
C LEU A 91 -28.81 -13.49 -21.58
N GLN A 92 -29.40 -14.23 -22.51
CA GLN A 92 -30.86 -14.42 -22.57
C GLN A 92 -31.43 -15.14 -21.34
N GLN A 93 -30.71 -16.14 -20.82
CA GLN A 93 -31.13 -16.89 -19.63
C GLN A 93 -31.08 -16.07 -18.34
N LEU A 94 -30.07 -15.21 -18.19
CA LEU A 94 -29.88 -14.40 -16.98
C LEU A 94 -30.58 -13.04 -17.07
N SER A 95 -30.90 -12.56 -18.27
CA SER A 95 -31.47 -11.23 -18.47
C SER A 95 -32.92 -11.16 -18.00
N PHE A 96 -33.22 -10.14 -17.19
CA PHE A 96 -34.59 -9.72 -16.94
C PHE A 96 -34.91 -8.48 -17.81
N PRO A 97 -36.10 -8.43 -18.44
CA PRO A 97 -36.52 -7.24 -19.17
C PRO A 97 -36.84 -6.13 -18.16
N VAL A 98 -36.04 -5.06 -18.15
CA VAL A 98 -36.25 -3.92 -17.25
C VAL A 98 -36.10 -2.61 -18.01
N ARG A 99 -36.88 -1.59 -17.61
CA ARG A 99 -36.72 -0.22 -18.10
C ARG A 99 -35.48 0.39 -17.46
N ALA A 100 -34.51 0.75 -18.29
CA ALA A 100 -33.35 1.52 -17.87
C ALA A 100 -33.73 2.99 -17.68
N TYR A 101 -33.29 3.61 -16.57
CA TYR A 101 -33.43 5.03 -16.33
C TYR A 101 -32.09 5.63 -15.92
N LYS A 102 -31.88 6.90 -16.29
CA LYS A 102 -30.64 7.62 -16.00
C LYS A 102 -30.74 8.31 -14.64
N ARG A 103 -29.76 8.07 -13.77
CA ARG A 103 -29.61 8.77 -12.49
C ARG A 103 -28.98 10.15 -12.68
N LEU A 104 -29.08 10.97 -11.64
CA LEU A 104 -28.50 12.32 -11.57
C LEU A 104 -26.96 12.30 -11.61
N ASP A 105 -26.34 11.22 -11.11
CA ASP A 105 -24.90 10.95 -11.14
C ASP A 105 -24.38 10.54 -12.55
N GLY A 106 -25.26 10.48 -13.54
CA GLY A 106 -24.94 10.08 -14.91
C GLY A 106 -24.92 8.56 -15.15
N SER A 107 -24.99 7.74 -14.10
CA SER A 107 -25.12 6.29 -14.21
C SER A 107 -26.51 5.90 -14.73
N THR A 108 -26.61 4.74 -15.39
CA THR A 108 -27.91 4.18 -15.78
C THR A 108 -28.24 3.02 -14.87
N GLU A 109 -29.39 3.08 -14.21
CA GLU A 109 -29.92 2.00 -13.38
C GLU A 109 -30.96 1.22 -14.18
N CYS A 110 -30.88 -0.10 -14.10
CA CYS A 110 -31.82 -1.02 -14.71
C CYS A 110 -32.16 -2.21 -13.80
N CYS A 111 -31.65 -2.22 -12.57
CA CYS A 111 -32.01 -3.15 -11.51
C CYS A 111 -32.92 -2.43 -10.53
N ASN A 112 -34.17 -2.88 -10.40
CA ASN A 112 -35.20 -2.21 -9.59
C ASN A 112 -35.10 -2.58 -8.09
N ASN A 113 -33.87 -2.53 -7.52
CA ASN A 113 -33.55 -2.86 -6.12
C ASN A 113 -34.02 -4.25 -5.61
N HIS A 114 -34.24 -5.22 -6.50
CA HIS A 114 -34.73 -6.55 -6.11
C HIS A 114 -33.67 -7.43 -5.41
N SER A 115 -32.38 -7.12 -5.57
CA SER A 115 -31.27 -7.87 -4.96
C SER A 115 -30.05 -6.95 -4.77
N LEU A 116 -29.32 -7.16 -3.68
CA LEU A 116 -28.05 -6.46 -3.39
C LEU A 116 -26.89 -6.90 -4.29
N THR A 117 -27.05 -7.98 -5.06
CA THR A 117 -25.97 -8.58 -5.88
C THR A 117 -26.10 -8.31 -7.37
N ASP A 118 -27.20 -7.70 -7.79
CA ASP A 118 -27.50 -7.48 -9.20
C ASP A 118 -26.94 -6.14 -9.63
N VAL A 119 -26.29 -6.13 -10.80
CA VAL A 119 -25.65 -4.95 -11.37
C VAL A 119 -26.23 -4.69 -12.74
N CYS A 120 -26.48 -3.42 -13.05
CA CYS A 120 -26.90 -3.03 -14.38
C CYS A 120 -25.70 -3.07 -15.34
N PHE A 121 -25.81 -3.83 -16.42
CA PHE A 121 -24.80 -3.91 -17.48
C PHE A 121 -25.32 -3.26 -18.77
N SER A 122 -24.42 -2.62 -19.50
CA SER A 122 -24.66 -2.10 -20.83
C SER A 122 -23.88 -2.88 -21.89
N TYR A 123 -24.50 -3.15 -23.03
CA TYR A 123 -23.86 -3.86 -24.14
C TYR A 123 -24.33 -3.31 -25.48
N ARG A 124 -23.59 -3.59 -26.55
CA ARG A 124 -23.96 -3.23 -27.92
C ARG A 124 -24.46 -4.46 -28.65
N ASN A 125 -25.65 -4.39 -29.24
CA ASN A 125 -26.16 -5.46 -30.09
C ASN A 125 -25.48 -5.44 -31.48
N ASN A 126 -25.85 -6.38 -32.35
CA ASN A 126 -25.31 -6.48 -33.72
C ASN A 126 -25.60 -5.23 -34.58
N PHE A 127 -26.65 -4.47 -34.25
CA PHE A 127 -27.00 -3.20 -34.90
C PHE A 127 -26.32 -1.98 -34.25
N ASN A 128 -25.33 -2.21 -33.38
CA ASN A 128 -24.60 -1.17 -32.65
C ASN A 128 -25.48 -0.29 -31.74
N LYS A 129 -26.69 -0.75 -31.40
CA LYS A 129 -27.58 -0.09 -30.43
C LYS A 129 -27.16 -0.47 -29.01
N ARG A 130 -26.99 0.54 -28.15
CA ARG A 130 -26.70 0.35 -26.73
C ARG A 130 -27.96 -0.11 -26.01
N LEU A 131 -27.86 -1.24 -25.32
CA LEU A 131 -28.92 -1.85 -24.53
C LEU A 131 -28.42 -2.03 -23.09
N HIS A 132 -29.37 -2.15 -22.17
CA HIS A 132 -29.11 -2.35 -20.75
C HIS A 132 -29.83 -3.60 -20.27
N THR A 133 -29.20 -4.34 -19.36
CA THR A 133 -29.79 -5.53 -18.75
C THR A 133 -29.31 -5.66 -17.31
N CYS A 134 -30.20 -6.13 -16.44
CA CYS A 134 -29.89 -6.42 -15.06
C CYS A 134 -29.43 -7.88 -14.95
N LEU A 135 -28.23 -8.11 -14.41
CA LEU A 135 -27.65 -9.44 -14.27
C LEU A 135 -27.03 -9.61 -12.88
N PRO A 136 -27.07 -10.84 -12.31
CA PRO A 136 -26.28 -11.14 -11.12
C PRO A 136 -24.79 -11.00 -11.42
N ALA A 137 -24.10 -10.08 -10.74
CA ALA A 137 -22.73 -9.69 -11.09
C ALA A 137 -21.76 -10.88 -11.10
N ARG A 138 -21.88 -11.79 -10.13
CA ARG A 138 -21.03 -12.98 -10.04
C ARG A 138 -21.15 -13.88 -11.26
N LYS A 139 -22.37 -14.30 -11.61
CA LYS A 139 -22.60 -15.18 -12.77
C LYS A 139 -22.20 -14.53 -14.09
N ALA A 140 -22.33 -13.20 -14.19
CA ALA A 140 -21.94 -12.44 -15.37
C ALA A 140 -20.41 -12.36 -15.56
N VAL A 141 -19.63 -12.51 -14.48
CA VAL A 141 -18.17 -12.22 -14.44
C VAL A 141 -17.31 -13.46 -14.12
N GLU A 142 -17.94 -14.57 -13.73
CA GLU A 142 -17.32 -15.80 -13.19
C GLU A 142 -16.30 -16.45 -14.13
N ALA A 143 -16.63 -16.66 -15.41
CA ALA A 143 -15.79 -17.42 -16.35
C ALA A 143 -15.37 -16.62 -17.59
N THR A 144 -15.61 -15.31 -17.58
CA THR A 144 -15.63 -14.49 -18.79
C THR A 144 -14.35 -13.71 -18.97
N GLN A 145 -13.78 -13.76 -20.18
CA GLN A 145 -12.67 -12.90 -20.61
C GLN A 145 -13.05 -11.42 -20.44
N VAL A 146 -12.11 -10.58 -20.04
CA VAL A 146 -12.29 -9.12 -20.03
C VAL A 146 -12.38 -8.58 -21.46
N CYS A 147 -13.14 -7.50 -21.65
CA CYS A 147 -13.34 -6.88 -22.95
C CYS A 147 -13.61 -5.38 -22.85
N ARG A 148 -13.32 -4.66 -23.94
CA ARG A 148 -13.78 -3.29 -24.18
C ARG A 148 -14.83 -3.23 -25.27
N THR A 149 -14.78 -4.18 -26.21
CA THR A 149 -15.69 -4.27 -27.34
C THR A 149 -16.11 -5.71 -27.61
N ASN A 150 -17.20 -5.89 -28.36
CA ASN A 150 -17.65 -7.23 -28.77
C ASN A 150 -16.59 -8.00 -29.59
N LYS A 151 -15.63 -7.29 -30.21
CA LYS A 151 -14.56 -7.93 -30.99
C LYS A 151 -13.55 -8.66 -30.12
N ASP A 152 -13.45 -8.33 -28.84
CA ASP A 152 -12.50 -8.97 -27.92
C ASP A 152 -12.99 -10.37 -27.50
N CYS A 153 -14.28 -10.63 -27.70
CA CYS A 153 -14.97 -11.86 -27.33
C CYS A 153 -14.92 -12.94 -28.43
N THR A 154 -13.73 -13.31 -28.90
CA THR A 154 -13.52 -14.18 -30.07
C THR A 154 -13.57 -15.68 -29.79
N LYS A 155 -13.55 -16.10 -28.51
CA LYS A 155 -13.28 -17.49 -28.12
C LYS A 155 -14.51 -18.41 -28.03
N SER A 156 -15.69 -17.93 -28.37
CA SER A 156 -16.94 -18.67 -28.20
C SER A 156 -17.59 -18.97 -29.56
N SER A 157 -17.89 -20.25 -29.81
CA SER A 157 -18.56 -20.75 -31.03
C SER A 157 -19.98 -20.18 -31.24
N SER A 158 -20.47 -19.37 -30.29
CA SER A 158 -21.75 -18.67 -30.30
C SER A 158 -21.55 -17.15 -30.29
N SER A 159 -22.51 -16.39 -30.83
CA SER A 159 -22.54 -14.93 -30.71
C SER A 159 -22.32 -14.51 -29.25
N SER A 160 -21.35 -13.61 -29.03
CA SER A 160 -20.93 -13.18 -27.70
C SER A 160 -20.88 -11.67 -27.64
N PHE A 161 -21.23 -11.12 -26.49
CA PHE A 161 -21.35 -9.69 -26.27
C PHE A 161 -20.42 -9.26 -25.15
N CYS A 162 -19.85 -8.06 -25.30
CA CYS A 162 -19.15 -7.41 -24.22
C CYS A 162 -20.14 -6.63 -23.36
N ILE A 163 -20.34 -7.08 -22.12
CA ILE A 163 -21.17 -6.41 -21.12
C ILE A 163 -20.29 -5.54 -20.22
N ILE A 164 -20.59 -4.25 -20.13
CA ILE A 164 -19.85 -3.28 -19.33
C ILE A 164 -20.76 -2.77 -18.21
N PRO A 165 -20.36 -2.88 -16.93
CA PRO A 165 -21.20 -2.45 -15.82
C PRO A 165 -21.43 -0.93 -15.87
N SER A 166 -22.68 -0.54 -15.65
CA SER A 166 -23.16 0.84 -15.70
C SER A 166 -23.08 1.44 -14.31
N LEU A 167 -21.89 1.91 -13.94
CA LEU A 167 -21.59 2.49 -12.63
C LEU A 167 -21.36 4.00 -12.74
N GLU A 168 -21.32 4.67 -11.59
CA GLU A 168 -20.88 6.06 -11.47
C GLU A 168 -19.42 6.23 -11.93
N THR A 169 -19.05 7.44 -12.36
CA THR A 169 -17.74 7.78 -12.94
C THR A 169 -16.53 7.41 -12.07
N HIS A 170 -16.64 7.39 -10.74
CA HIS A 170 -15.54 7.04 -9.83
C HIS A 170 -15.69 5.66 -9.17
N THR A 171 -16.81 4.98 -9.44
CA THR A 171 -17.09 3.65 -8.91
C THR A 171 -16.63 2.61 -9.93
N ARG A 172 -15.97 1.56 -9.46
CA ARG A 172 -15.47 0.47 -10.30
C ARG A 172 -15.98 -0.87 -9.78
N LEU A 173 -16.24 -1.80 -10.70
CA LEU A 173 -16.40 -3.21 -10.39
C LEU A 173 -15.05 -3.90 -10.59
N ILE A 174 -14.41 -4.27 -9.50
CA ILE A 174 -13.08 -4.90 -9.48
C ILE A 174 -13.24 -6.38 -9.11
N LYS A 175 -12.64 -7.25 -9.91
CA LYS A 175 -12.55 -8.67 -9.61
C LYS A 175 -11.19 -8.98 -9.00
N VAL A 176 -11.15 -9.50 -7.78
CA VAL A 176 -9.91 -9.83 -7.08
C VAL A 176 -9.79 -11.36 -7.03
N LYS A 177 -8.71 -11.91 -7.59
CA LYS A 177 -8.47 -13.36 -7.62
C LYS A 177 -7.56 -13.76 -6.46
N HIS A 178 -8.07 -14.62 -5.58
CA HIS A 178 -7.36 -15.13 -4.42
C HIS A 178 -7.60 -16.64 -4.26
N PRO A 179 -6.89 -17.48 -5.05
CA PRO A 179 -7.06 -18.92 -4.96
C PRO A 179 -6.58 -19.44 -3.60
N PRO A 180 -7.18 -20.53 -3.06
CA PRO A 180 -8.20 -21.40 -3.65
C PRO A 180 -9.66 -20.90 -3.52
N GLN A 181 -9.90 -19.76 -2.89
CA GLN A 181 -11.23 -19.20 -2.68
C GLN A 181 -11.82 -18.65 -3.99
N ILE A 182 -13.13 -18.45 -3.99
CA ILE A 182 -13.85 -17.84 -5.12
C ILE A 182 -13.49 -16.35 -5.23
N ASP A 183 -13.35 -15.84 -6.46
CA ASP A 183 -13.02 -14.44 -6.71
C ASP A 183 -13.92 -13.47 -5.93
N MET A 184 -13.31 -12.52 -5.22
CA MET A 184 -14.03 -11.40 -4.60
C MET A 184 -14.44 -10.42 -5.70
N LEU A 185 -15.68 -9.93 -5.63
CA LEU A 185 -16.14 -8.78 -6.42
C LEU A 185 -16.27 -7.58 -5.51
N TYR A 186 -15.53 -6.53 -5.82
CA TYR A 186 -15.56 -5.25 -5.11
C TYR A 186 -16.26 -4.20 -5.97
N VAL A 187 -17.20 -3.48 -5.37
CA VAL A 187 -17.89 -2.34 -6.01
C VAL A 187 -17.63 -1.11 -5.17
N GLY A 188 -16.87 -0.16 -5.70
CA GLY A 188 -16.53 1.07 -4.99
C GLY A 188 -15.40 1.84 -5.65
N HIS A 189 -14.89 2.85 -4.95
CA HIS A 189 -13.71 3.58 -5.39
C HIS A 189 -12.45 2.71 -5.19
N PRO A 190 -11.55 2.57 -6.18
CA PRO A 190 -10.33 1.75 -6.06
C PRO A 190 -9.43 2.18 -4.89
N LEU A 191 -9.27 3.48 -4.68
CA LEU A 191 -8.51 4.05 -3.56
C LEU A 191 -9.04 3.60 -2.18
N HIS A 192 -10.34 3.37 -2.04
CA HIS A 192 -10.88 2.88 -0.78
C HIS A 192 -10.45 1.42 -0.51
N LEU A 193 -10.28 0.60 -1.55
CA LEU A 193 -9.74 -0.75 -1.41
C LEU A 193 -8.26 -0.72 -0.98
N HIS A 194 -7.48 0.24 -1.49
CA HIS A 194 -6.07 0.42 -1.11
C HIS A 194 -5.91 0.72 0.40
N TYR A 195 -6.78 1.55 0.98
CA TYR A 195 -6.68 1.93 2.40
C TYR A 195 -7.38 0.98 3.37
N THR A 196 -8.28 0.13 2.88
CA THR A 196 -9.04 -0.80 3.73
C THR A 196 -8.42 -2.19 3.83
N VAL A 197 -7.48 -2.52 2.94
CA VAL A 197 -6.84 -3.84 2.90
C VAL A 197 -5.33 -3.67 3.06
N SER A 198 -4.81 -4.17 4.18
CA SER A 198 -3.37 -4.21 4.42
C SER A 198 -2.77 -5.49 3.82
N ILE A 199 -1.63 -5.33 3.16
CA ILE A 199 -1.02 -6.39 2.35
C ILE A 199 0.49 -6.46 2.57
N THR A 200 1.06 -7.64 2.32
CA THR A 200 2.50 -7.88 2.33
C THR A 200 2.95 -8.72 1.14
N SER A 201 4.17 -8.46 0.64
CA SER A 201 4.82 -9.28 -0.39
C SER A 201 5.48 -10.54 0.19
N PHE A 202 5.53 -10.69 1.51
CA PHE A 202 6.23 -11.78 2.20
C PHE A 202 5.25 -12.88 2.62
N ILE A 203 5.35 -14.05 1.99
CA ILE A 203 4.52 -15.21 2.31
C ILE A 203 5.32 -16.18 3.19
N PRO A 204 4.81 -16.59 4.37
CA PRO A 204 5.53 -17.51 5.25
C PRO A 204 5.67 -18.89 4.60
N ARG A 205 6.89 -19.46 4.63
CA ARG A 205 7.16 -20.83 4.17
C ARG A 205 6.66 -21.90 5.13
N PHE A 206 6.50 -21.54 6.40
CA PHE A 206 6.10 -22.45 7.47
C PHE A 206 4.92 -21.86 8.25
N ASN A 207 3.93 -22.69 8.57
CA ASN A 207 2.68 -22.24 9.21
C ASN A 207 2.86 -21.66 10.63
N PHE A 208 3.99 -21.91 11.30
CA PHE A 208 4.26 -21.35 12.63
C PHE A 208 4.78 -19.91 12.59
N LEU A 209 5.21 -19.44 11.40
CA LEU A 209 5.69 -18.07 11.23
C LEU A 209 4.51 -17.11 11.15
N SER A 210 4.60 -16.00 11.90
CA SER A 210 3.61 -14.93 11.82
C SER A 210 3.71 -14.19 10.48
N ILE A 211 2.56 -13.77 9.95
CA ILE A 211 2.45 -12.95 8.75
C ILE A 211 3.00 -11.54 8.98
N ASP A 212 2.92 -11.05 10.22
CA ASP A 212 3.31 -9.68 10.58
C ASP A 212 4.80 -9.53 10.90
N LEU A 213 5.51 -10.65 11.09
CA LEU A 213 6.91 -10.65 11.53
C LEU A 213 7.83 -9.80 10.62
N PRO A 214 7.75 -9.86 9.27
CA PRO A 214 8.54 -8.99 8.39
C PRO A 214 8.35 -7.51 8.71
N VAL A 215 7.09 -7.07 8.88
CA VAL A 215 6.73 -5.67 9.17
C VAL A 215 7.21 -5.28 10.56
N ILE A 216 7.05 -6.16 11.56
CA ILE A 216 7.53 -5.93 12.94
C ILE A 216 9.05 -5.76 12.95
N VAL A 217 9.79 -6.66 12.29
CA VAL A 217 11.26 -6.59 12.24
C VAL A 217 11.73 -5.34 11.51
N GLU A 218 11.12 -5.01 10.37
CA GLU A 218 11.44 -3.78 9.62
C GLU A 218 11.22 -2.53 10.49
N THR A 219 10.06 -2.47 11.16
CA THR A 219 9.68 -1.38 12.05
C THR A 219 10.65 -1.26 13.22
N PHE A 220 10.98 -2.38 13.86
CA PHE A 220 11.95 -2.43 14.95
C PHE A 220 13.31 -1.91 14.53
N VAL A 221 13.84 -2.36 13.38
CA VAL A 221 15.14 -1.90 12.86
C VAL A 221 15.10 -0.41 12.54
N LYS A 222 14.01 0.12 11.95
CA LYS A 222 13.84 1.56 11.71
C LYS A 222 13.89 2.37 13.00
N TYR A 223 13.20 1.91 14.05
CA TYR A 223 13.24 2.56 15.37
C TYR A 223 14.64 2.48 15.99
N LEU A 224 15.34 1.35 15.87
CA LEU A 224 16.71 1.19 16.36
C LEU A 224 17.65 2.18 15.67
N ILE A 225 17.60 2.30 14.33
CA ILE A 225 18.38 3.27 13.57
C ILE A 225 18.09 4.69 14.05
N SER A 226 16.79 5.04 14.17
CA SER A 226 16.36 6.39 14.54
C SER A 226 16.80 6.77 15.95
N LEU A 227 16.52 5.92 16.95
CA LEU A 227 16.82 6.20 18.35
C LEU A 227 18.33 6.16 18.63
N SER A 228 19.04 5.12 18.17
CA SER A 228 20.49 5.03 18.36
C SER A 228 21.21 6.11 17.55
N GLY A 229 20.77 6.41 16.33
CA GLY A 229 21.33 7.48 15.51
C GLY A 229 21.17 8.85 16.17
N ALA A 230 19.97 9.18 16.64
CA ALA A 230 19.70 10.43 17.36
C ALA A 230 20.56 10.54 18.63
N LEU A 231 20.64 9.47 19.44
CA LEU A 231 21.45 9.47 20.66
C LEU A 231 22.95 9.57 20.37
N ALA A 232 23.43 9.00 19.26
CA ALA A 232 24.82 9.18 18.82
C ALA A 232 25.11 10.64 18.46
N ILE A 233 24.22 11.29 17.70
CA ILE A 233 24.35 12.69 17.28
C ILE A 233 24.32 13.61 18.50
N VAL A 234 23.31 13.48 19.37
CA VAL A 234 23.16 14.33 20.57
C VAL A 234 24.40 14.25 21.44
N ASN A 235 24.90 13.04 21.71
CA ASN A 235 26.10 12.87 22.54
C ASN A 235 27.37 13.43 21.87
N ALA A 236 27.41 13.54 20.54
CA ALA A 236 28.55 14.10 19.81
C ALA A 236 28.54 15.64 19.73
N VAL A 237 27.43 16.31 20.05
CA VAL A 237 27.34 17.78 20.05
C VAL A 237 28.31 18.35 21.10
N PRO A 238 29.10 19.39 20.76
CA PRO A 238 30.02 20.03 21.70
C PRO A 238 29.25 20.85 22.75
N CYS A 239 28.75 20.17 23.77
CA CYS A 239 28.09 20.75 24.94
C CYS A 239 28.79 20.30 26.22
N PHE A 240 28.63 21.07 27.29
CA PHE A 240 29.08 20.66 28.62
C PHE A 240 28.40 19.36 29.06
N ALA A 241 29.17 18.49 29.72
CA ALA A 241 28.72 17.21 30.27
C ALA A 241 28.25 16.16 29.22
N LEU A 242 28.51 16.38 27.93
CA LEU A 242 28.35 15.37 26.88
C LEU A 242 29.71 14.89 26.36
N ASP A 243 29.72 13.72 25.73
CA ASP A 243 30.91 13.13 25.12
C ASP A 243 31.55 14.08 24.06
N GLY A 244 30.74 14.94 23.41
CA GLY A 244 31.20 15.95 22.46
C GLY A 244 32.14 17.02 23.02
N GLN A 245 32.12 17.25 24.35
CA GLN A 245 33.08 18.13 25.02
C GLN A 245 34.52 17.63 24.83
N TRP A 246 34.73 16.34 25.06
CA TRP A 246 36.04 15.72 24.97
C TRP A 246 36.50 15.57 23.51
N ILE A 247 35.55 15.36 22.58
CA ILE A 247 35.82 15.36 21.14
C ILE A 247 36.32 16.72 20.69
N LEU A 248 35.65 17.81 21.10
CA LEU A 248 36.07 19.17 20.76
C LEU A 248 37.47 19.47 21.29
N ASN A 249 37.72 19.19 22.57
CA ASN A 249 39.03 19.45 23.18
C ASN A 249 40.13 18.69 22.44
N SER A 250 39.93 17.41 22.16
CA SER A 250 40.88 16.60 21.39
C SER A 250 41.09 17.13 19.97
N PHE A 251 40.04 17.64 19.33
CA PHE A 251 40.12 18.24 17.98
C PHE A 251 40.89 19.56 18.00
N LEU A 252 40.64 20.44 18.98
CA LEU A 252 41.37 21.69 19.16
C LEU A 252 42.85 21.42 19.46
N ASP A 253 43.15 20.44 20.32
CA ASP A 253 44.51 20.03 20.63
C ASP A 253 45.24 19.48 19.39
N ALA A 254 44.57 18.70 18.55
CA ALA A 254 45.17 18.15 17.34
C ALA A 254 45.41 19.20 16.23
N THR A 255 44.52 20.19 16.11
CA THR A 255 44.53 21.13 14.97
C THR A 255 45.14 22.49 15.28
N LEU A 256 44.88 23.05 16.47
CA LEU A 256 45.40 24.36 16.85
C LEU A 256 46.77 24.30 17.51
N THR A 257 47.26 23.15 17.97
CA THR A 257 48.59 23.06 18.60
C THR A 257 49.74 23.38 17.64
N SER A 258 49.55 23.18 16.33
CA SER A 258 50.54 23.57 15.32
C SER A 258 50.47 25.06 14.94
N VAL A 259 49.37 25.76 15.24
CA VAL A 259 49.09 27.14 14.77
C VAL A 259 49.12 28.16 15.90
N ILE A 260 48.63 27.79 17.10
CA ILE A 260 48.53 28.65 18.27
C ILE A 260 49.31 27.98 19.40
N GLY A 261 50.43 28.58 19.79
CA GLY A 261 51.29 28.08 20.87
C GLY A 261 50.76 28.35 22.28
N ASP A 262 49.75 29.22 22.40
CA ASP A 262 49.15 29.62 23.68
C ASP A 262 47.97 28.70 24.04
N ASN A 263 48.07 28.02 25.18
CA ASN A 263 47.03 27.11 25.65
C ASN A 263 45.83 27.86 26.23
N ASP A 264 46.02 29.06 26.79
CA ASP A 264 44.93 29.86 27.37
C ASP A 264 43.92 30.32 26.29
N VAL A 265 44.43 30.62 25.10
CA VAL A 265 43.60 31.02 23.95
C VAL A 265 42.78 29.83 23.42
N LYS A 266 43.34 28.61 23.42
CA LYS A 266 42.62 27.39 23.01
C LYS A 266 41.49 27.05 23.97
N ASP A 267 41.76 27.14 25.28
CA ASP A 267 40.77 26.89 26.32
C ASP A 267 39.62 27.91 26.24
N LEU A 268 39.93 29.18 25.96
CA LEU A 268 38.92 30.22 25.75
C LEU A 268 38.02 29.93 24.53
N ILE A 269 38.62 29.52 23.41
CA ILE A 269 37.87 29.14 22.19
C ILE A 269 36.98 27.93 22.49
N GLY A 270 37.53 26.88 23.12
CA GLY A 270 36.79 25.70 23.53
C GLY A 270 35.60 26.05 24.42
N PHE A 271 35.82 26.90 25.44
CA PHE A 271 34.77 27.36 26.34
C PHE A 271 33.60 28.04 25.59
N PHE A 272 33.88 28.96 24.66
CA PHE A 272 32.83 29.65 23.90
C PHE A 272 32.05 28.71 22.98
N ILE A 273 32.72 27.73 22.35
CA ILE A 273 32.05 26.72 21.51
C ILE A 273 31.15 25.84 22.39
N LEU A 274 31.63 25.37 23.54
CA LEU A 274 30.84 24.54 24.47
C LEU A 274 29.66 25.30 25.06
N LEU A 275 29.84 26.57 25.40
CA LEU A 275 28.78 27.44 25.88
C LEU A 275 27.70 27.63 24.82
N GLY A 276 28.11 27.97 23.59
CA GLY A 276 27.21 28.12 22.44
C GLY A 276 26.42 26.84 22.16
N GLY A 277 27.10 25.68 22.13
CA GLY A 277 26.47 24.37 21.94
C GLY A 277 25.45 24.06 23.04
N SER A 278 25.82 24.30 24.30
CA SER A 278 24.94 24.03 25.46
C SER A 278 23.69 24.91 25.47
N VAL A 279 23.84 26.20 25.13
CA VAL A 279 22.71 27.14 25.00
C VAL A 279 21.79 26.70 23.86
N LEU A 280 22.35 26.32 22.71
CA LEU A 280 21.57 25.89 21.55
C LEU A 280 20.83 24.57 21.83
N LEU A 281 21.46 23.62 22.51
CA LEU A 281 20.81 22.38 22.94
C LEU A 281 19.67 22.67 23.93
N ALA A 282 19.93 23.49 24.96
CA ALA A 282 18.91 23.87 25.94
C ALA A 282 17.72 24.58 25.29
N ALA A 283 17.97 25.51 24.36
CA ALA A 283 16.92 26.19 23.60
C ALA A 283 16.08 25.22 22.76
N ASN A 284 16.71 24.26 22.08
CA ASN A 284 15.97 23.25 21.32
C ASN A 284 15.13 22.35 22.21
N VAL A 285 15.64 21.93 23.36
CA VAL A 285 14.89 21.10 24.32
C VAL A 285 13.71 21.87 24.90
N THR A 286 13.90 23.14 25.30
CA THR A 286 12.82 23.97 25.85
C THR A 286 11.74 24.27 24.81
N LEU A 287 12.13 24.62 23.58
CA LEU A 287 11.19 24.83 22.47
C LEU A 287 10.43 23.55 22.12
N GLY A 288 11.12 22.40 22.08
CA GLY A 288 10.51 21.10 21.84
C GLY A 288 9.47 20.72 22.90
N LEU A 289 9.83 20.86 24.18
CA LEU A 289 8.91 20.61 25.30
C LEU A 289 7.73 21.59 25.32
N TRP A 290 7.99 22.87 25.03
CA TRP A 290 6.93 23.87 24.93
C TRP A 290 5.95 23.53 23.80
N MET A 291 6.44 23.14 22.63
CA MET A 291 5.58 22.75 21.50
C MET A 291 4.70 21.53 21.81
N VAL A 292 5.22 20.57 22.58
CA VAL A 292 4.47 19.37 22.99
C VAL A 292 3.42 19.70 24.06
N THR A 293 3.70 20.65 24.96
CA THR A 293 2.82 21.00 26.08
C THR A 293 1.83 22.14 25.77
N ALA A 294 2.10 22.95 24.76
CA ALA A 294 1.23 24.03 24.30
C ALA A 294 0.18 23.59 23.27
N ARG A 295 0.16 22.30 22.90
CA ARG A 295 -0.93 21.64 22.17
C ARG A 295 -1.85 20.93 23.15
#